data_AF-A0A3D5D396-F1
#
_entry.id   AF-A0A3D5D396-F1
#
_cell.length_a   1.000
_cell.length_b   1.000
_cell.length_c   1.000
_cell.angle_alpha   90.00
_cell.angle_beta   90.00
_cell.angle_gamma   90.00
#
_symmetry.space_group_name_H-M   'P 1'
#
loop_
_entity.id
_entity.type
_entity.pdbx_description
1 polymer ?
#
loop_
_entity_poly.entity_id
_entity_poly.type
_entity_poly.pdbx_seq_one_letter_code
_entity_poly.pdbx_strand_id
1 'polypeptide(L)'
;MTAKLIVDANYRFIAAYQEVNARIAQRQQALALYVTLTVSLLAALVALKPGEGASQLPVEWLVLGFPVSSTCLAFLNYKAERAITNLRAFLSELERLQNAHVELPSYNTDPKWAMGANKARRFHDYAAAVLVVGGNTIGLGAVLKIYPEHMAEHHVVVWLSVAIAIGSLLALLLIPRWRYRPG
;
A
#
# COMPACT_ATOMS: atom_id res chain seq x y z
N MET A 1 3.05 -2.13 47.31
CA MET A 1 4.05 -1.83 46.28
C MET A 1 3.42 -2.05 44.92
N THR A 2 2.96 -0.97 44.27
CA THR A 2 2.43 -1.04 42.91
C THR A 2 3.63 -1.32 42.00
N ALA A 3 3.75 -2.55 41.50
CA ALA A 3 4.75 -2.89 40.50
C ALA A 3 4.52 -1.98 39.29
N LYS A 4 5.32 -0.90 39.19
CA LYS A 4 5.37 -0.07 38.00
C LYS A 4 5.83 -1.03 36.90
N LEU A 5 4.96 -1.35 35.94
CA LEU A 5 5.29 -2.16 34.77
C LEU A 5 6.29 -1.35 33.91
N ILE A 6 7.55 -1.33 34.33
CA ILE A 6 8.62 -0.63 33.62
C ILE A 6 9.00 -1.52 32.45
N VAL A 7 8.62 -1.10 31.25
CA VAL A 7 9.06 -1.74 30.01
C VAL A 7 10.56 -1.52 29.86
N ASP A 8 11.34 -2.60 29.96
CA ASP A 8 12.80 -2.59 29.87
C ASP A 8 13.31 -2.16 28.48
N ALA A 9 14.51 -1.58 28.45
CA ALA A 9 15.22 -1.17 27.24
C ALA A 9 15.41 -2.35 26.28
N ASN A 10 15.80 -3.52 26.81
CA ASN A 10 16.00 -4.74 26.01
C ASN A 10 14.71 -5.18 25.32
N TYR A 11 13.58 -5.11 26.02
CA TYR A 11 12.29 -5.44 25.44
C TYR A 11 11.93 -4.49 24.28
N ARG A 12 12.15 -3.17 24.46
CA ARG A 12 11.91 -2.17 23.40
C ARG A 12 12.83 -2.37 22.19
N PHE A 13 14.08 -2.73 22.44
CA PHE A 13 15.06 -3.02 21.39
C PHE A 13 14.64 -4.25 20.58
N ILE A 14 14.32 -5.37 21.25
CA ILE A 14 13.86 -6.61 20.60
C ILE A 14 12.58 -6.34 19.79
N ALA A 15 11.61 -5.64 20.38
CA ALA A 15 10.35 -5.32 19.69
C ALA A 15 10.58 -4.44 18.45
N ALA A 16 11.43 -3.42 18.54
CA ALA A 16 11.77 -2.57 17.39
C ALA A 16 12.54 -3.35 16.31
N TYR A 17 13.43 -4.27 16.69
CA TYR A 17 14.14 -5.12 15.73
C TYR A 17 13.19 -6.10 15.01
N GLN A 18 12.25 -6.71 15.74
CA GLN A 18 11.20 -7.54 15.16
C GLN A 18 10.33 -6.75 14.17
N GLU A 19 9.97 -5.52 14.51
CA GLU A 19 9.25 -4.62 13.60
C GLU A 19 10.08 -4.30 12.34
N VAL A 20 11.39 -4.06 12.46
CA VAL A 20 12.29 -3.89 11.29
C VAL A 20 12.23 -5.11 10.38
N ASN A 21 12.34 -6.32 10.92
CA ASN A 21 12.27 -7.56 10.15
C ASN A 21 10.91 -7.70 9.46
N ALA A 22 9.82 -7.36 10.14
CA ALA A 22 8.49 -7.35 9.55
C ALA A 22 8.38 -6.36 8.37
N ARG A 23 8.97 -5.16 8.48
CA ARG A 23 9.00 -4.19 7.38
C ARG A 23 9.84 -4.65 6.18
N ILE A 24 10.95 -5.34 6.44
CA ILE A 24 11.78 -5.95 5.38
C ILE A 24 10.99 -7.05 4.66
N ALA A 25 10.33 -7.93 5.40
CA ALA A 25 9.48 -8.99 4.82
C ALA A 25 8.32 -8.41 3.99
N GLN A 26 7.65 -7.36 4.49
CA GLN A 26 6.60 -6.65 3.75
C GLN A 26 7.12 -6.04 2.44
N ARG A 27 8.37 -5.56 2.40
CA ARG A 27 9.00 -5.06 1.18
C ARG A 27 9.22 -6.17 0.16
N GLN A 28 9.66 -7.35 0.59
CA GLN A 28 9.79 -8.53 -0.29
C GLN A 28 8.44 -8.99 -0.82
N GLN A 29 7.40 -8.97 0.01
CA GLN A 29 6.02 -9.26 -0.42
C GLN A 29 5.53 -8.26 -1.47
N ALA A 30 5.81 -6.96 -1.33
CA ALA A 30 5.46 -5.96 -2.33
C ALA A 30 6.14 -6.22 -3.68
N LEU A 31 7.41 -6.63 -3.67
CA LEU A 31 8.14 -7.01 -4.89
C LEU A 31 7.52 -8.26 -5.53
N ALA A 32 7.21 -9.29 -4.74
CA ALA A 32 6.56 -10.49 -5.23
C ALA A 32 5.21 -10.19 -5.89
N LEU A 33 4.37 -9.37 -5.25
CA LEU A 33 3.08 -8.93 -5.81
C LEU A 33 3.25 -8.19 -7.14
N TYR A 34 4.25 -7.32 -7.26
CA TYR A 34 4.54 -6.63 -8.52
C TYR A 34 4.96 -7.59 -9.62
N VAL A 35 5.84 -8.56 -9.31
CA VAL A 35 6.26 -9.58 -10.29
C VAL A 35 5.06 -10.39 -10.74
N THR A 36 4.21 -10.86 -9.81
CA THR A 36 2.98 -11.60 -10.14
C THR A 36 2.06 -10.78 -11.03
N LEU A 37 1.75 -9.53 -10.67
CA LEU A 37 0.88 -8.67 -11.48
C LEU A 37 1.47 -8.43 -12.88
N THR A 38 2.76 -8.14 -12.98
CA THR A 38 3.44 -7.89 -14.26
C THR A 38 3.39 -9.12 -15.15
N VAL A 39 3.69 -10.31 -14.60
CA VAL A 39 3.62 -11.57 -15.34
C VAL A 39 2.19 -11.89 -15.76
N SER A 40 1.20 -11.67 -14.89
CA SER A 40 -0.22 -11.86 -15.23
C SER A 40 -0.68 -10.92 -16.35
N LEU A 41 -0.26 -9.66 -16.33
CA LEU A 41 -0.55 -8.69 -17.39
C LEU A 41 0.11 -9.11 -18.72
N LEU A 42 1.37 -9.56 -18.68
CA LEU A 42 2.06 -10.10 -19.87
C LEU A 42 1.35 -11.34 -20.40
N ALA A 43 0.97 -12.28 -19.53
CA ALA A 43 0.23 -13.48 -19.92
C ALA A 43 -1.11 -13.12 -20.58
N ALA A 44 -1.83 -12.15 -20.02
CA ALA A 44 -3.06 -11.64 -20.62
C ALA A 44 -2.80 -10.98 -21.99
N LEU A 45 -1.74 -10.19 -22.16
CA LEU A 45 -1.37 -9.61 -23.46
C LEU A 45 -1.07 -10.70 -24.51
N VAL A 46 -0.34 -11.75 -24.12
CA VAL A 46 -0.04 -12.88 -25.01
C VAL A 46 -1.32 -13.64 -25.37
N ALA A 47 -2.22 -13.85 -24.41
CA ALA A 47 -3.50 -14.53 -24.63
C ALA A 47 -4.45 -13.74 -25.54
N LEU A 48 -4.37 -12.41 -25.51
CA LEU A 48 -5.20 -11.51 -26.34
C LEU A 48 -4.61 -11.26 -27.74
N LYS A 49 -3.53 -11.95 -28.14
CA LYS A 49 -2.96 -11.83 -29.49
C LYS A 49 -4.04 -12.20 -30.52
N PRO A 50 -4.43 -11.27 -31.42
CA PRO A 50 -5.48 -11.56 -32.40
C PRO A 50 -5.00 -12.65 -33.37
N GLY A 51 -5.81 -13.70 -33.53
CA GLY A 51 -5.72 -14.62 -34.67
C GLY A 51 -6.22 -13.93 -35.94
N GLU A 52 -5.87 -14.48 -37.11
CA GLU A 52 -6.36 -13.98 -38.41
C GLU A 52 -7.90 -13.89 -38.38
N GLY A 53 -8.43 -12.67 -38.39
CA GLY A 53 -9.88 -12.39 -38.41
C GLY A 53 -10.54 -11.95 -37.09
N ALA A 54 -9.81 -11.81 -35.99
CA ALA A 54 -10.40 -11.40 -34.70
C ALA A 54 -10.51 -9.87 -34.53
N SER A 55 -11.65 -9.40 -34.04
CA SER A 55 -11.92 -8.02 -33.62
C SER A 55 -10.82 -7.47 -32.70
N GLN A 56 -10.44 -6.19 -32.86
CA GLN A 56 -9.43 -5.53 -32.04
C GLN A 56 -9.76 -5.61 -30.55
N LEU A 57 -9.12 -6.53 -29.83
CA LEU A 57 -9.21 -6.61 -28.38
C LEU A 57 -8.54 -5.35 -27.78
N PRO A 58 -9.12 -4.75 -26.72
CA PRO A 58 -8.66 -3.48 -26.17
C PRO A 58 -7.36 -3.60 -25.37
N VAL A 59 -6.27 -3.90 -26.05
CA VAL A 59 -4.92 -4.02 -25.50
C VAL A 59 -4.47 -2.73 -24.78
N GLU A 60 -4.92 -1.58 -25.27
CA GLU A 60 -4.65 -0.26 -24.69
C GLU A 60 -5.00 -0.15 -23.20
N TRP A 61 -6.13 -0.75 -22.77
CA TRP A 61 -6.57 -0.72 -21.38
C TRP A 61 -5.72 -1.65 -20.51
N LEU A 62 -5.29 -2.79 -21.05
CA LEU A 62 -4.41 -3.72 -20.35
C LEU A 62 -3.00 -3.14 -20.15
N VAL A 63 -2.49 -2.38 -21.13
CA VAL A 63 -1.19 -1.69 -21.05
C VAL A 63 -1.16 -0.69 -19.90
N LEU A 64 -2.28 -0.04 -19.57
CA LEU A 64 -2.37 0.86 -18.41
C LEU A 64 -2.18 0.13 -17.06
N GLY A 65 -2.34 -1.19 -17.01
CA GLY A 65 -2.09 -1.98 -15.80
C GLY A 65 -0.62 -1.97 -15.36
N PHE A 66 0.32 -1.86 -16.30
CA PHE A 66 1.76 -1.80 -16.01
C PHE A 66 2.16 -0.55 -15.21
N PRO A 67 1.88 0.70 -15.68
CA PRO A 67 2.22 1.89 -14.92
C PRO A 67 1.47 1.98 -13.59
N VAL A 68 0.23 1.47 -13.50
CA VAL A 68 -0.50 1.36 -12.22
C VAL A 68 0.25 0.45 -11.25
N SER A 69 0.67 -0.74 -11.69
CA SER A 69 1.42 -1.70 -10.88
C SER A 69 2.77 -1.14 -10.42
N SER A 70 3.51 -0.49 -11.32
CA SER A 70 4.79 0.17 -11.02
C SER A 70 4.65 1.32 -10.03
N THR A 71 3.59 2.12 -10.16
CA THR A 71 3.31 3.22 -9.21
C THR A 71 2.97 2.68 -7.83
N CYS A 72 2.16 1.62 -7.75
CA CYS A 72 1.88 0.94 -6.48
C CYS A 72 3.16 0.41 -5.83
N LEU A 73 4.03 -0.26 -6.61
CA LEU A 73 5.31 -0.74 -6.13
C LEU A 73 6.18 0.40 -5.59
N ALA A 74 6.27 1.52 -6.31
CA ALA A 74 7.06 2.67 -5.90
C ALA A 74 6.60 3.22 -4.53
N PHE A 75 5.29 3.36 -4.34
CA PHE A 75 4.74 3.82 -3.07
C PHE A 75 4.94 2.83 -1.93
N LEU A 76 4.75 1.52 -2.17
CA LEU A 76 4.96 0.50 -1.14
C LEU A 76 6.44 0.39 -0.73
N ASN A 77 7.36 0.47 -1.69
CA ASN A 77 8.80 0.51 -1.41
C ASN A 77 9.19 1.77 -0.63
N TYR A 78 8.68 2.94 -1.05
CA TYR A 78 8.95 4.19 -0.34
C TYR A 78 8.46 4.16 1.11
N LYS A 79 7.25 3.62 1.35
CA LYS A 79 6.72 3.37 2.71
C LYS A 79 7.68 2.51 3.52
N ALA A 80 8.08 1.36 2.95
CA ALA A 80 8.91 0.39 3.66
C ALA A 80 10.28 0.99 4.00
N GLU A 81 10.94 1.65 3.05
CA GLU A 81 12.23 2.29 3.26
C GLU A 81 12.14 3.34 4.36
N ARG A 82 11.15 4.25 4.28
CA ARG A 82 10.97 5.29 5.30
C ARG A 82 10.69 4.73 6.69
N ALA A 83 9.92 3.64 6.79
CA ALA A 83 9.65 2.98 8.05
C ALA A 83 10.91 2.31 8.63
N ILE A 84 11.69 1.62 7.80
CA ILE A 84 12.94 0.97 8.18
C ILE A 84 13.97 2.01 8.64
N THR A 85 14.14 3.12 7.92
CA THR A 85 15.05 4.20 8.32
C THR A 85 14.65 4.77 9.68
N ASN A 86 13.35 5.03 9.90
CA ASN A 86 12.86 5.56 11.18
C ASN A 86 13.10 4.58 12.35
N LEU A 87 12.88 3.29 12.14
CA LEU A 87 13.13 2.25 13.14
C LEU A 87 14.63 2.05 13.42
N ARG A 88 15.48 2.08 12.38
CA ARG A 88 16.95 1.99 12.54
C ARG A 88 17.49 3.19 13.32
N ALA A 89 16.97 4.39 13.08
CA ALA A 89 17.32 5.56 13.87
C ALA A 89 16.90 5.40 15.34
N PHE A 90 15.71 4.84 15.60
CA PHE A 90 15.29 4.52 16.98
C PHE A 90 16.18 3.47 17.65
N LEU A 91 16.54 2.40 16.94
CA LEU A 91 17.45 1.37 17.46
C LEU A 91 18.83 1.96 17.78
N SER A 92 19.39 2.77 16.90
CA SER A 92 20.68 3.44 17.12
C SER A 92 20.64 4.39 18.33
N GLU A 93 19.51 5.07 18.56
CA GLU A 93 19.32 5.87 19.77
C GLU A 93 19.31 4.98 21.02
N LEU A 94 18.58 3.86 21.00
CA LEU A 94 18.55 2.91 22.11
C LEU A 94 19.93 2.32 22.44
N GLU A 95 20.74 1.99 21.43
CA GLU A 95 22.11 1.47 21.59
C GLU A 95 23.06 2.48 22.24
N ARG A 96 22.79 3.78 22.10
CA ARG A 96 23.64 4.87 22.61
C ARG A 96 23.23 5.36 24.00
N LEU A 97 22.13 4.87 24.58
CA LEU A 97 21.65 5.30 25.90
C LEU A 97 22.57 4.79 27.02
N GLN A 98 23.55 5.61 27.40
CA GLN A 98 24.35 5.40 28.61
C GLN A 98 23.54 5.64 29.91
N ASN A 99 22.43 6.40 29.84
CA ASN A 99 21.57 6.77 30.97
C ASN A 99 20.15 6.19 30.85
N ALA A 100 20.03 4.91 30.49
CA ALA A 100 18.74 4.21 30.31
C ALA A 100 17.85 4.13 31.58
N HIS A 101 18.36 4.57 32.73
CA HIS A 101 17.68 4.54 34.03
C HIS A 101 16.85 5.80 34.32
N VAL A 102 17.00 6.88 33.54
CA VAL A 102 16.31 8.16 33.78
C VAL A 102 15.05 8.29 32.93
N GLU A 103 15.16 8.08 31.62
CA GLU A 103 14.02 8.16 30.70
C GLU A 103 14.26 7.30 29.46
N LEU A 104 13.34 6.38 29.19
CA LEU A 104 13.44 5.47 28.05
C LEU A 104 12.58 6.02 26.90
N PRO A 105 13.16 6.30 25.71
CA PRO A 105 12.40 6.77 24.57
C PRO A 105 11.42 5.69 24.11
N SER A 106 10.24 6.13 23.68
CA SER A 106 9.15 5.25 23.25
C SER A 106 8.82 5.54 21.79
N TYR A 107 8.91 4.52 20.95
CA TYR A 107 8.65 4.65 19.51
C TYR A 107 7.22 5.14 19.20
N ASN A 108 6.25 4.77 20.05
CA ASN A 108 4.85 5.08 19.83
C ASN A 108 4.43 6.42 20.47
N THR A 109 5.01 6.80 21.60
CA THR A 109 4.57 8.00 22.34
C THR A 109 5.46 9.22 22.10
N ASP A 110 6.73 9.05 21.74
CA ASP A 110 7.59 10.18 21.42
C ASP A 110 7.20 10.77 20.05
N PRO A 111 6.83 12.06 19.98
CA PRO A 111 6.44 12.71 18.72
C PRO A 111 7.48 12.56 17.62
N LYS A 112 8.78 12.52 17.95
CA LYS A 112 9.86 12.42 16.96
C LYS A 112 9.77 11.15 16.13
N TRP A 113 9.36 10.04 16.75
CA TRP A 113 9.24 8.73 16.10
C TRP A 113 7.84 8.50 15.52
N ALA A 114 6.80 8.82 16.30
CA ALA A 114 5.41 8.58 15.94
C ALA A 114 4.98 9.37 14.70
N MET A 115 5.45 10.63 14.55
CA MET A 115 5.17 11.44 13.37
C MET A 115 5.82 10.88 12.10
N GLY A 116 7.06 10.38 12.20
CA GLY A 116 7.78 9.73 11.10
C GLY A 116 7.04 8.49 10.60
N ALA A 117 6.61 7.63 11.52
CA ALA A 117 5.82 6.44 11.22
C ALA A 117 4.47 6.77 10.57
N ASN A 118 3.76 7.78 11.10
CA ASN A 118 2.48 8.24 10.54
C ASN A 118 2.63 8.80 9.12
N LYS A 119 3.72 9.49 8.80
CA LYS A 119 3.98 9.99 7.44
C LYS A 119 4.26 8.87 6.45
N ALA A 120 4.95 7.80 6.88
CA ALA A 120 5.20 6.63 6.04
C ALA A 120 3.91 5.87 5.69
N ARG A 121 2.93 5.81 6.61
CA ARG A 121 1.63 5.13 6.37
C ARG A 121 0.89 5.68 5.16
N ARG A 122 0.95 6.99 4.91
CA ARG A 122 0.25 7.67 3.79
C ARG A 122 0.57 7.09 2.42
N PHE A 123 1.78 6.56 2.22
CA PHE A 123 2.17 5.97 0.94
C PHE A 123 1.45 4.65 0.66
N HIS A 124 1.04 3.91 1.69
CA HIS A 124 0.14 2.78 1.47
C HIS A 124 -1.24 3.25 1.01
N ASP A 125 -1.75 4.31 1.61
CA ASP A 125 -3.05 4.87 1.24
C ASP A 125 -3.02 5.39 -0.21
N TYR A 126 -1.91 6.01 -0.63
CA TYR A 126 -1.69 6.40 -2.03
C TYR A 126 -1.61 5.20 -2.97
N ALA A 127 -0.90 4.13 -2.59
CA ALA A 127 -0.87 2.89 -3.38
C ALA A 127 -2.27 2.29 -3.54
N ALA A 128 -3.05 2.22 -2.45
CA ALA A 128 -4.42 1.73 -2.47
C ALA A 128 -5.33 2.60 -3.35
N ALA A 129 -5.23 3.93 -3.23
CA ALA A 129 -6.00 4.86 -4.05
C ALA A 129 -5.67 4.73 -5.53
N VAL A 130 -4.39 4.65 -5.90
CA VAL A 130 -3.96 4.43 -7.29
C VAL A 130 -4.46 3.10 -7.82
N LEU A 131 -4.41 2.03 -7.03
CA LEU A 131 -4.90 0.72 -7.43
C LEU A 131 -6.41 0.71 -7.66
N VAL A 132 -7.19 1.33 -6.76
CA VAL A 132 -8.65 1.44 -6.91
C VAL A 132 -9.03 2.29 -8.12
N VAL A 133 -8.42 3.46 -8.29
CA VAL A 133 -8.72 4.33 -9.44
C VAL A 133 -8.31 3.65 -10.74
N GLY A 134 -7.06 3.17 -10.81
CA GLY A 134 -6.51 2.53 -12.00
C GLY A 134 -7.27 1.25 -12.36
N GLY A 135 -7.45 0.34 -11.41
CA GLY A 135 -8.12 -0.94 -11.64
C GLY A 135 -9.58 -0.78 -12.09
N ASN A 136 -10.36 0.09 -11.43
CA ASN A 136 -11.75 0.32 -11.85
C ASN A 136 -11.83 1.05 -13.19
N THR A 137 -10.95 2.02 -13.45
CA THR A 137 -10.92 2.73 -14.74
C THR A 137 -10.58 1.79 -15.90
N ILE A 138 -9.58 0.93 -15.70
CA ILE A 138 -9.17 -0.08 -16.69
C ILE A 138 -10.29 -1.10 -16.92
N GLY A 139 -10.87 -1.65 -15.84
CA GLY A 139 -11.93 -2.65 -15.92
C GLY A 139 -13.18 -2.12 -16.61
N LEU A 140 -13.67 -0.94 -16.20
CA LEU A 140 -14.85 -0.32 -16.82
C LEU A 140 -14.58 0.09 -18.26
N GLY A 141 -13.42 0.69 -18.55
CA GLY A 141 -13.04 1.08 -19.90
C GLY A 141 -12.97 -0.12 -20.86
N ALA A 142 -12.40 -1.24 -20.40
CA ALA A 142 -12.36 -2.46 -21.18
C ALA A 142 -13.78 -3.02 -21.44
N VAL A 143 -14.62 -3.14 -20.41
CA VAL A 143 -15.98 -3.69 -20.57
C VAL A 143 -16.85 -2.82 -21.48
N LEU A 144 -16.80 -1.50 -21.34
CA LEU A 144 -17.56 -0.57 -22.19
C LEU A 144 -17.12 -0.63 -23.66
N LYS A 145 -15.84 -0.95 -23.92
CA LYS A 145 -15.31 -1.10 -25.29
C LYS A 145 -15.60 -2.48 -25.89
N ILE A 146 -15.58 -3.55 -25.09
CA ILE A 146 -15.84 -4.93 -25.57
C ILE A 146 -17.34 -5.18 -25.78
N TYR A 147 -18.20 -4.67 -24.88
CA TYR A 147 -19.63 -4.95 -24.87
C TYR A 147 -20.50 -3.67 -24.86
N PRO A 148 -20.36 -2.77 -25.85
CA PRO A 148 -21.03 -1.47 -25.80
C PRO A 148 -22.56 -1.58 -25.77
N GLU A 149 -23.15 -2.43 -26.61
CA GLU A 149 -24.61 -2.58 -26.68
C GLU A 149 -25.19 -3.24 -25.42
N HIS A 150 -24.56 -4.30 -24.93
CA HIS A 150 -25.00 -4.98 -23.70
C HIS A 150 -24.90 -4.06 -22.47
N MET A 151 -23.87 -3.22 -22.39
CA MET A 151 -23.74 -2.25 -21.31
C MET A 151 -24.72 -1.08 -21.44
N ALA A 152 -25.14 -0.73 -22.67
CA ALA A 152 -26.17 0.27 -22.90
C ALA A 152 -27.55 -0.20 -22.39
N GLU A 153 -27.87 -1.49 -22.59
CA GLU A 153 -29.09 -2.11 -22.06
C GLU A 153 -29.08 -2.26 -20.53
N HIS A 154 -27.90 -2.53 -19.95
CA HIS A 154 -27.73 -2.71 -18.50
C HIS A 154 -27.01 -1.55 -17.81
N HIS A 155 -27.37 -0.30 -18.15
CA HIS A 155 -26.73 0.91 -17.61
C HIS A 155 -26.70 0.96 -16.07
N VAL A 156 -27.67 0.33 -15.40
CA VAL A 156 -27.74 0.26 -13.92
C VAL A 156 -26.48 -0.39 -13.34
N VAL A 157 -25.96 -1.44 -13.99
CA VAL A 157 -24.76 -2.16 -13.53
C VAL A 157 -23.51 -1.29 -13.64
N VAL A 158 -23.41 -0.50 -14.71
CA VAL A 158 -22.30 0.45 -14.92
C VAL A 158 -22.33 1.53 -13.83
N TRP A 159 -23.49 2.15 -13.60
CA TRP A 159 -23.64 3.19 -12.58
C TRP A 159 -23.40 2.68 -11.17
N LEU A 160 -23.88 1.47 -10.85
CA LEU A 160 -23.64 0.83 -9.57
C LEU A 160 -22.13 0.57 -9.36
N SER A 161 -21.45 0.08 -10.39
CA SER A 161 -20.00 -0.18 -10.34
C SER A 161 -19.21 1.12 -10.12
N VAL A 162 -19.58 2.20 -10.81
CA VAL A 162 -19.00 3.54 -10.60
C VAL A 162 -19.26 4.04 -9.17
N ALA A 163 -20.49 3.90 -8.67
CA ALA A 163 -20.85 4.33 -7.31
C ALA A 163 -20.04 3.57 -6.25
N ILE A 164 -19.88 2.25 -6.40
CA ILE A 164 -19.06 1.43 -5.50
C ILE A 164 -17.58 1.82 -5.58
N ALA A 165 -17.05 2.08 -6.78
CA ALA A 165 -15.68 2.51 -6.97
C ALA A 165 -15.40 3.86 -6.29
N ILE A 166 -16.30 4.83 -6.45
CA ILE A 166 -16.23 6.13 -5.78
C ILE A 166 -16.33 5.97 -4.25
N GLY A 167 -17.30 5.17 -3.77
CA GLY A 167 -17.46 4.89 -2.35
C GLY A 167 -16.20 4.27 -1.73
N SER A 168 -15.58 3.32 -2.43
CA SER A 168 -14.33 2.66 -2.02
C SER A 168 -13.16 3.64 -1.98
N LEU A 169 -13.03 4.51 -2.99
CA LEU A 169 -12.01 5.56 -3.02
C LEU A 169 -12.20 6.54 -1.86
N LEU A 170 -13.42 7.01 -1.62
CA LEU A 170 -13.73 7.90 -0.50
C LEU A 170 -13.38 7.24 0.84
N ALA A 171 -13.75 5.97 1.03
CA ALA A 171 -13.37 5.23 2.23
C ALA A 171 -11.85 5.21 2.44
N LEU A 172 -11.07 4.90 1.39
CA LEU A 172 -9.61 4.91 1.44
C LEU A 172 -9.02 6.29 1.77
N LEU A 173 -9.64 7.37 1.30
CA LEU A 173 -9.21 8.74 1.61
C LEU A 173 -9.60 9.20 3.01
N LEU A 174 -10.62 8.58 3.62
CA LEU A 174 -11.12 8.92 4.95
C LEU A 174 -10.42 8.14 6.08
N ILE A 175 -10.05 6.88 5.86
CA ILE A 175 -9.36 6.02 6.83
C ILE A 175 -8.14 6.71 7.49
N PRO A 176 -7.27 7.43 6.76
CA PRO A 176 -6.09 8.08 7.35
C PRO A 176 -6.41 9.19 8.37
N ARG A 177 -7.67 9.65 8.45
CA ARG A 177 -8.11 10.62 9.45
C ARG A 177 -8.11 10.03 10.86
N TRP A 178 -8.22 8.72 11.00
CA TRP A 178 -8.13 7.98 12.26
C TRP A 178 -6.68 7.64 12.66
N ARG A 179 -5.74 8.54 12.36
CA ARG A 179 -4.33 8.37 12.74
C ARG A 179 -4.14 8.43 14.26
N TYR A 180 -3.28 7.56 14.78
CA TYR A 180 -2.83 7.63 16.17
C TYR A 180 -2.09 8.95 16.42
N ARG A 181 -2.48 9.66 17.48
CA ARG A 181 -1.80 10.85 17.99
C ARG A 181 -1.33 10.52 19.40
N PRO A 182 -0.02 10.48 19.67
CA PRO A 182 0.43 10.43 21.05
C PRO A 182 0.00 11.73 21.74
N GLY A 183 -0.59 11.59 22.92
CA GLY A 183 -0.96 12.71 23.79
C GLY A 183 0.22 13.27 24.56
#